data_AF-A0A2A5CCS1-F1
#
_entry.id   AF-A0A2A5CCS1-F1
#
_cell.length_a   1.000
_cell.length_b   1.000
_cell.length_c   1.000
_cell.angle_alpha   90.00
_cell.angle_beta   90.00
_cell.angle_gamma   90.00
#
_symmetry.space_group_name_H-M   'P 1'
#
loop_
_entity.id
_entity.type
_entity.pdbx_description
1 polymer ?
#
loop_
_entity_poly.entity_id
_entity_poly.type
_entity_poly.pdbx_seq_one_letter_code
_entity_poly.pdbx_strand_id
1 'polypeptide(L)'
;MARARYIITNNDQSAAWLHICNKLDEVGYPKRNVIAAKSAFEVIRQGQSLHSRLNEWAEQYLDKEEWGLLKNSIRARRSRGSRDRKKSITLDKNAWQMLSKIAETENVTLSQVIEKHLKDVYLDTLKLDRIT
;
A
#
# COMPACT_ATOMS: atom_id res chain seq x y z
N MET A 1 11.27 -7.37 -23.13
CA MET A 1 9.81 -7.56 -23.31
C MET A 1 9.08 -6.35 -22.77
N ALA A 2 8.22 -5.70 -23.55
CA ALA A 2 7.44 -4.56 -23.07
C ALA A 2 6.47 -5.03 -21.98
N ARG A 3 6.54 -4.42 -20.78
CA ARG A 3 5.62 -4.74 -19.68
C ARG A 3 4.19 -4.37 -20.10
N ALA A 4 3.24 -5.29 -19.90
CA ALA A 4 1.82 -5.04 -20.13
C ALA A 4 1.37 -3.75 -19.43
N ARG A 5 0.60 -2.92 -20.13
CA ARG A 5 -0.04 -1.72 -19.57
C ARG A 5 -0.90 -2.17 -18.39
N TYR A 6 -0.68 -1.59 -17.22
CA TYR A 6 -1.44 -1.96 -16.03
C TYR A 6 -2.90 -1.54 -16.20
N ILE A 7 -3.82 -2.45 -15.89
CA ILE A 7 -5.27 -2.25 -15.95
C ILE A 7 -5.83 -2.51 -14.55
N ILE A 8 -6.69 -1.60 -14.07
CA ILE A 8 -7.49 -1.79 -12.85
C ILE A 8 -8.41 -2.97 -13.10
N THR A 9 -8.23 -4.05 -12.35
CA THR A 9 -9.06 -5.25 -12.47
C THR A 9 -10.33 -5.15 -11.62
N ASN A 10 -11.28 -6.06 -11.79
CA ASN A 10 -12.47 -6.13 -10.95
C ASN A 10 -12.13 -6.23 -9.44
N ASN A 11 -11.06 -6.94 -9.08
CA ASN A 11 -10.60 -7.06 -7.70
C ASN A 11 -10.01 -5.75 -7.14
N ASP A 12 -9.57 -4.85 -8.02
CA ASP A 12 -8.95 -3.58 -7.65
C ASP A 12 -9.96 -2.44 -7.55
N GLN A 13 -11.19 -2.63 -8.04
CA GLN A 13 -12.15 -1.53 -8.25
C GLN A 13 -12.45 -0.75 -6.98
N SER A 14 -12.65 -1.43 -5.84
CA SER A 14 -12.92 -0.77 -4.55
C SER A 14 -11.69 -0.04 -4.02
N ALA A 15 -10.48 -0.52 -4.35
CA ALA A 15 -9.23 0.11 -3.97
C ALA A 15 -8.97 1.39 -4.77
N ALA A 16 -9.17 1.30 -6.08
CA ALA A 16 -9.05 2.40 -7.01
C ALA A 16 -10.08 3.49 -6.71
N TRP A 17 -11.35 3.10 -6.52
CA TRP A 17 -12.43 4.00 -6.14
C TRP A 17 -12.08 4.81 -4.89
N LEU A 18 -11.75 4.13 -3.79
CA LEU A 18 -11.42 4.79 -2.53
C LEU A 18 -10.22 5.73 -2.65
N HIS A 19 -9.18 5.32 -3.38
CA HIS A 19 -8.02 6.18 -3.60
C HIS A 19 -8.38 7.45 -4.36
N ILE A 20 -9.14 7.32 -5.45
CA ILE A 20 -9.54 8.47 -6.26
C ILE A 20 -10.49 9.38 -5.47
N CYS A 21 -11.49 8.83 -4.78
CA CYS A 21 -12.37 9.60 -3.88
C CYS A 21 -11.56 10.45 -2.91
N ASN A 22 -10.67 9.82 -2.13
CA ASN A 22 -9.88 10.53 -1.13
C ASN A 22 -8.95 11.58 -1.74
N LYS A 23 -8.46 11.34 -2.96
CA LYS A 23 -7.56 12.27 -3.65
C LYS A 23 -8.29 13.42 -4.33
N LEU A 24 -9.53 13.25 -4.75
CA LEU A 24 -10.32 14.34 -5.37
C LEU A 24 -10.68 15.46 -4.38
N ASP A 25 -10.60 15.18 -3.08
CA ASP A 25 -10.73 16.20 -2.03
C ASP A 25 -9.47 17.06 -1.88
N GLU A 26 -8.32 16.62 -2.40
CA GLU A 26 -7.08 17.39 -2.37
C GLU A 26 -7.11 18.53 -3.40
N VAL A 27 -6.60 19.70 -2.99
CA VAL A 27 -6.55 20.88 -3.86
C VAL A 27 -5.61 20.62 -5.03
N GLY A 28 -6.13 20.80 -6.25
CA GLY A 28 -5.33 20.65 -7.48
C GLY A 28 -5.17 19.22 -7.98
N TYR A 29 -5.90 18.25 -7.42
CA TYR A 29 -5.92 16.88 -7.94
C TYR A 29 -7.20 16.59 -8.76
N PRO A 30 -7.08 15.91 -9.92
CA PRO A 30 -5.83 15.66 -10.65
C PRO A 30 -5.28 16.95 -11.29
N LYS A 31 -3.98 17.01 -11.54
CA LYS A 31 -3.30 18.20 -12.09
C LYS A 31 -3.90 18.67 -13.42
N ARG A 32 -4.53 17.76 -14.17
CA ARG A 32 -5.17 18.05 -15.46
C ARG A 32 -6.67 18.21 -15.29
N ASN A 33 -7.21 19.35 -15.75
CA ASN A 33 -8.64 19.59 -15.89
C ASN A 33 -9.46 19.19 -14.65
N VAL A 34 -9.05 19.66 -13.47
CA VAL A 34 -9.62 19.31 -12.15
C VAL A 34 -11.15 19.28 -12.15
N ILE A 35 -11.80 20.33 -12.68
CA ILE A 35 -13.26 20.45 -12.69
C ILE A 35 -13.90 19.33 -13.52
N ALA A 36 -13.42 19.12 -14.75
CA ALA A 36 -13.93 18.08 -15.64
C ALA A 36 -13.67 16.68 -15.06
N ALA A 37 -12.52 16.46 -14.42
CA ALA A 37 -12.19 15.21 -13.77
C ALA A 37 -13.15 14.90 -12.63
N LYS A 38 -13.47 15.88 -11.77
CA LYS A 38 -14.44 15.72 -10.68
C LYS A 38 -15.84 15.40 -11.22
N SER A 39 -16.35 16.19 -12.15
CA SER A 39 -17.68 15.95 -12.74
C SER A 39 -17.76 14.59 -13.44
N ALA A 40 -16.71 14.20 -14.18
CA ALA A 40 -16.67 12.89 -14.83
C ALA A 40 -16.64 11.74 -13.81
N PHE A 41 -15.99 11.93 -12.65
CA PHE A 41 -15.95 10.92 -11.60
C PHE A 41 -17.30 10.76 -10.88
N GLU A 42 -18.03 11.86 -10.63
CA GLU A 42 -19.36 11.83 -10.00
C GLU A 42 -20.40 11.02 -10.78
N VAL A 43 -20.26 11.00 -12.11
CA VAL A 43 -21.14 10.23 -13.01
C VAL A 43 -20.84 8.73 -12.98
N ILE A 44 -19.65 8.32 -12.48
CA ILE A 44 -19.30 6.91 -12.36
C ILE A 44 -20.16 6.26 -11.27
N ARG A 45 -21.13 5.46 -11.69
CA ARG A 45 -21.92 4.61 -10.80
C ARG A 45 -21.15 3.34 -10.41
N GLN A 46 -21.25 2.96 -9.14
CA GLN A 46 -20.76 1.67 -8.66
C GLN A 46 -21.57 0.52 -9.28
N GLY A 47 -20.92 -0.51 -9.80
CA GLY A 47 -21.57 -1.61 -10.53
C GLY A 47 -20.58 -2.50 -11.28
N GLN A 48 -21.08 -3.44 -12.09
CA GLN A 48 -20.27 -4.48 -12.76
C GLN A 48 -19.18 -3.95 -13.71
N SER A 49 -19.32 -2.73 -14.23
CA SER A 49 -18.35 -2.08 -15.15
C SER A 49 -17.45 -1.03 -14.48
N LEU A 50 -17.45 -0.96 -13.14
CA LEU A 50 -16.73 0.06 -12.39
C LEU A 50 -15.24 0.09 -12.72
N HIS A 51 -14.59 -1.07 -12.78
CA HIS A 51 -13.16 -1.16 -13.10
C HIS A 51 -12.82 -0.58 -14.49
N SER A 52 -13.65 -0.82 -15.52
CA SER A 52 -13.44 -0.24 -16.86
C SER A 52 -13.56 1.28 -16.84
N ARG A 53 -14.63 1.79 -16.22
CA ARG A 53 -14.87 3.24 -16.10
C ARG A 53 -13.77 3.95 -15.32
N LEU A 54 -13.22 3.30 -14.29
CA LEU A 54 -12.09 3.82 -13.53
C LEU A 54 -10.79 3.83 -14.36
N ASN A 55 -10.57 2.84 -15.23
CA ASN A 55 -9.44 2.87 -16.17
C ASN A 55 -9.58 4.03 -17.15
N GLU A 56 -10.74 4.16 -17.81
CA GLU A 56 -11.02 5.23 -18.77
C GLU A 56 -10.84 6.61 -18.13
N TRP A 57 -11.45 6.82 -16.96
CA TRP A 57 -11.32 8.06 -16.22
C TRP A 57 -9.86 8.39 -15.91
N ALA A 58 -9.12 7.45 -15.33
CA ALA A 58 -7.77 7.77 -14.92
C ALA A 58 -6.76 7.79 -16.10
N GLU A 59 -7.04 7.16 -17.24
CA GLU A 59 -6.27 7.39 -18.49
C GLU A 59 -6.51 8.78 -19.08
N GLN A 60 -7.72 9.30 -18.95
CA GLN A 60 -8.10 10.62 -19.48
C GLN A 60 -7.60 11.77 -18.60
N TYR A 61 -7.69 11.62 -17.27
CA TYR A 61 -7.48 12.73 -16.34
C TYR A 61 -6.19 12.65 -15.53
N LEU A 62 -5.55 11.49 -15.36
CA LEU A 62 -4.28 11.40 -14.63
C LEU A 62 -3.08 11.57 -15.56
N ASP A 63 -2.06 12.26 -15.08
CA ASP A 63 -0.74 12.21 -15.69
C ASP A 63 -0.01 10.87 -15.38
N LYS A 64 1.19 10.70 -15.94
CA LYS A 64 1.97 9.47 -15.74
C LYS A 64 2.37 9.24 -14.27
N GLU A 65 2.60 10.31 -13.53
CA GLU A 65 3.02 10.28 -12.13
C GLU A 65 1.83 9.90 -11.23
N GLU A 66 0.71 10.58 -11.38
CA GLU A 66 -0.55 10.33 -10.68
C GLU A 66 -1.07 8.92 -10.96
N TRP A 67 -1.03 8.48 -12.22
CA TRP A 67 -1.33 7.11 -12.59
C TRP A 67 -0.38 6.11 -11.92
N GLY A 68 0.91 6.46 -11.79
CA GLY A 68 1.90 5.69 -11.04
C GLY A 68 1.54 5.52 -9.56
N LEU A 69 1.16 6.61 -8.89
CA LEU A 69 0.75 6.62 -7.48
C LEU A 69 -0.50 5.78 -7.24
N LEU A 70 -1.52 5.91 -8.10
CA LEU A 70 -2.73 5.08 -8.04
C LEU A 70 -2.39 3.59 -8.12
N LYS A 71 -1.55 3.19 -9.08
CA LYS A 71 -1.12 1.79 -9.23
C LYS A 71 -0.38 1.28 -8.01
N ASN A 72 0.50 2.10 -7.43
CA ASN A 72 1.25 1.72 -6.23
C ASN A 72 0.33 1.56 -5.02
N SER A 73 -0.66 2.43 -4.85
CA SER A 73 -1.68 2.33 -3.82
C SER A 73 -2.47 1.02 -3.93
N ILE A 74 -2.94 0.68 -5.13
CA ILE A 74 -3.67 -0.57 -5.38
C ILE A 74 -2.79 -1.79 -5.09
N ARG A 75 -1.54 -1.81 -5.58
CA ARG A 75 -0.59 -2.89 -5.30
C ARG A 75 -0.30 -3.05 -3.81
N ALA A 76 -0.15 -1.93 -3.10
CA ALA A 76 0.05 -1.94 -1.65
C ALA A 76 -1.15 -2.57 -0.93
N ARG A 77 -2.38 -2.23 -1.33
CA ARG A 77 -3.60 -2.83 -0.76
C ARG A 77 -3.71 -4.32 -1.07
N ARG A 78 -3.44 -4.73 -2.32
CA ARG A 78 -3.38 -6.15 -2.70
C ARG A 78 -2.38 -6.92 -1.85
N SER A 79 -1.19 -6.34 -1.64
CA SER A 79 -0.17 -6.93 -0.78
C SER A 79 -0.55 -6.97 0.70
N ARG A 80 -1.40 -6.05 1.18
CA ARG A 80 -1.90 -6.07 2.57
C ARG A 80 -2.93 -7.17 2.79
N GLY A 81 -3.81 -7.45 1.82
CA GLY A 81 -4.79 -8.54 1.91
C GLY A 81 -4.17 -9.93 2.03
N SER A 82 -2.94 -10.13 1.57
CA SER A 82 -2.18 -11.39 1.76
C SER A 82 -1.26 -11.36 3.00
N ARG A 83 -1.26 -10.28 3.79
CA ARG A 83 -0.30 -9.97 4.86
C ARG A 83 -0.96 -9.82 6.24
N ASP A 84 -1.87 -10.72 6.60
CA ASP A 84 -2.31 -10.88 8.01
C ASP A 84 -1.16 -11.18 9.01
N ARG A 85 0.10 -11.20 8.55
CA ARG A 85 1.31 -11.48 9.33
C ARG A 85 2.16 -10.26 9.69
N LYS A 86 1.85 -9.04 9.23
CA LYS A 86 2.68 -7.85 9.54
C LYS A 86 1.96 -6.90 10.49
N LYS A 87 2.66 -6.44 11.53
CA LYS A 87 2.16 -5.47 12.51
C LYS A 87 2.94 -4.16 12.40
N SER A 88 2.25 -3.04 12.60
CA SER A 88 2.88 -1.73 12.75
C SER A 88 3.28 -1.54 14.20
N ILE A 89 4.53 -1.18 14.45
CA ILE A 89 5.05 -0.86 15.78
C ILE A 89 5.73 0.50 15.74
N THR A 90 5.75 1.20 16.87
CA THR A 90 6.51 2.44 17.05
C THR A 90 7.74 2.12 17.89
N LEU A 91 8.90 2.59 17.46
CA LEU A 91 10.17 2.40 18.16
C LEU A 91 10.78 3.76 18.50
N ASP A 92 11.48 3.85 19.62
CA ASP A 92 12.33 4.99 19.91
C ASP A 92 13.40 5.15 18.83
N LYS A 93 13.78 6.41 18.54
CA LYS A 93 14.72 6.74 17.47
C LYS A 93 16.03 5.96 17.57
N ASN A 94 16.60 5.87 18.77
CA ASN A 94 17.87 5.18 19.00
C ASN A 94 17.75 3.66 18.75
N ALA A 95 16.67 3.04 19.25
CA ALA A 95 16.39 1.62 19.02
C ALA A 95 16.23 1.32 17.52
N TRP A 96 15.50 2.18 16.80
CA TRP A 96 15.34 2.07 15.36
C TRP A 96 16.67 2.20 14.60
N GLN A 97 17.54 3.15 14.99
CA GLN A 97 18.85 3.32 14.37
C GLN A 97 19.75 2.09 14.54
N MET A 98 19.80 1.54 15.76
CA MET A 98 20.58 0.33 16.05
C MET A 98 20.12 -0.86 15.20
N LEU A 99 18.82 -1.14 15.22
CA LEU A 99 18.25 -2.25 14.45
C LEU A 99 18.44 -2.07 12.94
N SER A 100 18.26 -0.85 12.43
CA SER A 100 18.45 -0.55 11.01
C SER A 100 19.89 -0.75 10.58
N LYS A 101 20.86 -0.31 11.40
CA LYS A 101 22.28 -0.47 11.09
C LYS A 101 22.70 -1.94 11.04
N ILE A 102 22.20 -2.76 11.96
CA ILE A 102 22.45 -4.20 11.97
C ILE A 102 21.82 -4.86 10.73
N ALA A 103 20.57 -4.53 10.42
CA ALA A 103 19.84 -5.05 9.27
C ALA A 103 20.58 -4.76 7.95
N GLU A 104 21.07 -3.54 7.77
CA GLU A 104 21.89 -3.14 6.62
C GLU A 104 23.20 -3.92 6.53
N THR A 105 23.90 -4.04 7.66
CA THR A 105 25.22 -4.70 7.72
C THR A 105 25.12 -6.19 7.40
N GLU A 106 24.05 -6.84 7.85
CA GLU A 106 23.80 -8.25 7.62
C GLU A 106 23.00 -8.53 6.32
N ASN A 107 22.57 -7.49 5.61
CA ASN A 107 21.70 -7.57 4.42
C ASN A 107 20.41 -8.39 4.68
N VAL A 108 19.76 -8.12 5.81
CA VAL A 108 18.50 -8.76 6.24
C VAL A 108 17.44 -7.71 6.59
N THR A 109 16.20 -8.14 6.81
CA THR A 109 15.11 -7.25 7.25
C THR A 109 15.14 -7.01 8.76
N LEU A 110 14.55 -5.90 9.23
CA LEU A 110 14.38 -5.61 10.66
C LEU A 110 13.72 -6.76 11.44
N SER A 111 12.71 -7.42 10.86
CA SER A 111 12.05 -8.57 11.49
C SER A 111 13.02 -9.74 11.67
N GLN A 112 13.89 -10.00 10.69
CA GLN A 112 14.90 -11.05 10.79
C GLN A 112 15.98 -10.72 11.83
N VAL A 113 16.36 -9.44 11.99
CA VAL A 113 17.25 -9.03 13.09
C VAL A 113 16.61 -9.33 14.44
N ILE A 114 15.35 -8.93 14.63
CA ILE A 114 14.60 -9.20 15.86
C ILE A 114 14.54 -10.70 16.13
N GLU A 115 14.15 -11.51 15.15
CA GLU A 115 14.07 -12.97 15.30
C GLU A 115 15.46 -13.58 15.59
N LYS A 116 16.51 -13.16 14.88
CA LYS A 116 17.86 -13.70 15.07
C LYS A 116 18.40 -13.45 16.47
N HIS A 117 18.14 -12.27 17.04
CA HIS A 117 18.71 -11.88 18.33
C HIS A 117 17.80 -12.16 19.53
N LEU A 118 16.48 -12.18 19.36
CA LEU A 118 15.53 -12.28 20.48
C LEU A 118 14.72 -13.58 20.50
N LYS A 119 14.82 -14.44 19.47
CA LYS A 119 14.03 -15.68 19.43
C LYS A 119 14.30 -16.61 20.60
N ASP A 120 15.57 -16.84 20.94
CA ASP A 120 15.90 -17.78 22.03
C ASP A 120 15.44 -17.24 23.39
N VAL A 121 15.64 -15.93 23.63
CA VAL A 121 15.13 -15.23 24.82
C VAL A 121 13.60 -15.37 24.92
N TYR A 122 12.89 -15.14 23.81
CA TYR A 122 11.44 -15.30 23.74
C TYR A 122 11.00 -16.75 24.00
N LEU A 123 11.69 -17.74 23.45
CA LEU A 123 11.38 -19.16 23.67
C LEU A 123 11.58 -19.56 25.14
N ASP A 124 12.59 -19.01 25.80
CA ASP A 124 12.83 -19.29 27.22
C ASP A 124 11.77 -18.64 28.12
N THR A 125 11.26 -17.45 27.78
CA THR A 125 10.12 -16.86 28.50
C THR A 125 8.86 -17.73 28.42
N LEU A 126 8.58 -18.33 27.25
CA LEU A 126 7.43 -19.21 27.07
C LEU A 126 7.54 -20.54 27.84
N LYS A 127 8.76 -21.00 28.16
CA LYS A 127 8.95 -22.20 28.98
C LYS A 127 8.69 -21.92 30.45
N LEU A 128 9.07 -20.74 30.94
CA LEU A 128 8.86 -20.30 32.32
C LEU A 128 7.36 -20.17 32.62
N ASP A 129 6.59 -19.59 31.70
CA ASP A 129 5.14 -19.40 31.84
C ASP A 129 4.32 -20.72 31.85
N ARG A 130 4.92 -21.86 31.49
CA ARG A 130 4.26 -23.19 31.50
C ARG A 130 4.49 -23.98 32.79
N ILE A 131 5.36 -23.49 33.67
CA ILE A 131 5.75 -24.16 34.92
C ILE A 131 5.06 -23.52 36.14
N THR A 132 4.56 -22.29 35.99
CA THR A 132 3.64 -21.61 36.92
C THR A 132 2.19 -21.85 36.57
#